data_AF-A0A2M7DPS8-F1
#
_entry.id   AF-A0A2M7DPS8-F1
#
_cell.length_a   1.000
_cell.length_b   1.000
_cell.length_c   1.000
_cell.angle_alpha   90.00
_cell.angle_beta   90.00
_cell.angle_gamma   90.00
#
_symmetry.space_group_name_H-M   'P 1'
#
loop_
_entity.id
_entity.type
_entity.pdbx_description
1 polymer ?
#
loop_
_entity_poly.entity_id
_entity_poly.type
_entity_poly.pdbx_seq_one_letter_code
_entity_poly.pdbx_strand_id
1 'polypeptide(L)' 'MKKRDILVAHFTNPSYVSIMKKAKAIITDDGGITSHAAIISRELRIPCIVGTKIATKVLKDRDMVEVDAYKGIVRIV' A
#
# COMPACT_ATOMS: atom_id res chain seq x y z
N MET A 1 10.29 -5.68 -7.70
CA MET A 1 8.84 -5.74 -7.90
C MET A 1 8.50 -6.28 -9.26
N LYS A 2 7.76 -7.38 -9.29
CA LYS A 2 7.12 -7.93 -10.47
C LYS A 2 5.83 -7.15 -10.77
N LYS A 3 5.40 -7.24 -12.03
CA LYS A 3 4.15 -6.64 -12.50
C LYS A 3 3.02 -7.29 -11.71
N ARG A 4 2.27 -6.50 -10.92
CA ARG A 4 1.15 -6.88 -10.01
C ARG A 4 1.46 -7.03 -8.51
N ASP A 5 2.67 -6.74 -8.06
CA ASP A 5 2.98 -6.79 -6.62
C ASP A 5 2.25 -5.68 -5.84
N ILE A 6 1.96 -5.95 -4.57
CA ILE A 6 1.42 -4.99 -3.60
C ILE A 6 2.59 -4.45 -2.78
N LEU A 7 2.68 -3.12 -2.67
CA LEU A 7 3.70 -2.48 -1.84
C LEU A 7 3.20 -2.40 -0.40
N VAL A 8 3.87 -3.07 0.52
CA VAL A 8 3.62 -2.97 1.95
C VAL A 8 4.82 -2.28 2.61
N ALA A 9 4.58 -1.21 3.37
CA ALA A 9 5.66 -0.45 4.03
C ALA A 9 5.19 0.18 5.34
N HIS A 10 6.12 0.46 6.27
CA HIS A 10 5.76 1.20 7.48
C HIS A 10 5.32 2.64 7.14
N PHE A 11 6.12 3.33 6.33
CA PHE A 11 5.85 4.68 5.82
C PHE A 11 6.37 4.79 4.37
N THR A 12 5.96 5.83 3.65
CA THR A 12 6.49 6.13 2.32
C THR A 12 7.06 7.54 2.28
N ASN A 13 8.01 7.76 1.37
CA ASN A 13 8.61 9.06 1.11
C ASN A 13 8.79 9.26 -0.41
N PRO A 14 9.19 10.44 -0.89
CA PRO A 14 9.30 10.72 -2.33
C PRO A 14 10.21 9.77 -3.11
N SER A 15 11.21 9.15 -2.47
CA SER A 15 12.07 8.13 -3.11
C SER A 15 11.29 6.87 -3.51
N TYR A 16 10.12 6.61 -2.91
CA TYR A 16 9.27 5.47 -3.21
C TYR A 16 8.39 5.68 -4.45
N VAL A 17 8.32 6.89 -5.03
CA VAL A 17 7.42 7.17 -6.16
C VAL A 17 7.65 6.23 -7.35
N SER A 18 8.91 5.88 -7.65
CA SER A 18 9.24 4.96 -8.75
C SER A 18 8.73 3.54 -8.51
N ILE A 19 8.74 3.08 -7.25
CA ILE A 19 8.24 1.75 -6.89
C ILE A 19 6.71 1.74 -6.75
N MET A 20 6.13 2.81 -6.19
CA MET A 20 4.68 3.01 -6.10
C MET A 20 4.02 2.94 -7.48
N LYS A 21 4.62 3.56 -8.51
CA LYS A 21 4.14 3.49 -9.90
C LYS A 21 4.04 2.08 -10.47
N LYS A 22 4.81 1.13 -9.94
CA LYS A 22 4.80 -0.27 -10.38
C LYS A 22 3.83 -1.13 -9.57
N ALA A 23 3.28 -0.61 -8.48
CA ALA A 23 2.47 -1.35 -7.53
C ALA A 23 1.02 -1.46 -7.99
N LYS A 24 0.38 -2.58 -7.67
CA LYS A 24 -1.06 -2.76 -7.92
C LYS A 24 -1.91 -2.20 -6.78
N ALA A 25 -1.38 -2.22 -5.56
CA ALA A 25 -1.95 -1.57 -4.39
C ALA A 25 -0.83 -1.17 -3.43
N ILE A 26 -1.13 -0.23 -2.54
CA ILE A 26 -0.19 0.29 -1.55
C ILE A 26 -0.82 0.15 -0.16
N ILE A 27 -0.07 -0.41 0.78
CA ILE A 27 -0.50 -0.58 2.17
C ILE A 27 0.57 0.04 3.06
N THR A 28 0.17 0.97 3.93
CA THR A 28 1.06 1.53 4.93
C THR A 28 0.57 1.32 6.35
N ASP A 29 1.50 1.11 7.27
CA ASP A 29 1.17 1.04 8.69
C ASP A 29 0.89 2.43 9.28
N ASP A 30 1.65 3.42 8.80
CA ASP A 30 1.59 4.79 9.26
C ASP A 30 0.99 5.71 8.18
N GLY A 31 0.59 6.91 8.59
CA GLY A 31 -0.02 7.92 7.74
C GLY A 31 -1.54 7.96 7.82
N GLY A 32 -2.08 9.15 7.56
CA GLY A 32 -3.51 9.42 7.46
C GLY A 32 -3.93 9.75 6.02
N ILE A 33 -5.17 10.23 5.88
CA ILE A 33 -5.79 10.57 4.60
C ILE A 33 -5.03 11.66 3.81
N THR A 34 -4.23 12.48 4.49
CA THR A 34 -3.39 13.55 3.95
C THR A 34 -1.90 13.17 3.88
N SER A 35 -1.54 11.92 4.15
CA SER A 35 -0.15 11.47 4.08
C SER A 35 0.39 11.43 2.66
N HIS A 36 1.72 11.43 2.53
CA HIS A 36 2.42 11.21 1.26
C HIS A 36 1.90 9.97 0.52
N ALA A 37 1.74 8.85 1.23
CA ALA A 37 1.19 7.61 0.67
C ALA A 37 -0.20 7.85 0.05
N ALA A 38 -1.11 8.47 0.81
CA ALA A 38 -2.49 8.69 0.38
C ALA A 38 -2.60 9.66 -0.80
N ILE A 39 -1.83 10.75 -0.80
CA ILE A 39 -1.86 11.76 -1.87
C ILE A 39 -1.30 11.16 -3.17
N ILE A 40 -0.09 10.63 -3.14
CA ILE A 40 0.56 10.10 -4.34
C ILE A 40 -0.20 8.90 -4.90
N SER A 41 -0.77 8.04 -4.05
CA SER A 41 -1.55 6.90 -4.55
C SER A 41 -2.79 7.33 -5.33
N ARG A 42 -3.45 8.42 -4.93
CA ARG A 42 -4.60 8.99 -5.68
C ARG A 42 -4.17 9.55 -7.02
N GLU A 43 -3.05 10.27 -7.07
CA GLU A 43 -2.48 10.80 -8.32
C GLU A 43 -2.13 9.67 -9.31
N LEU A 44 -1.56 8.58 -8.79
CA LEU A 44 -1.22 7.40 -9.57
C LEU A 44 -2.43 6.50 -9.88
N ARG A 45 -3.62 6.80 -9.34
CA ARG A 45 -4.84 5.98 -9.43
C ARG A 45 -4.63 4.54 -8.95
N ILE A 46 -3.86 4.37 -7.89
CA ILE A 46 -3.55 3.09 -7.27
C ILE A 46 -4.33 2.96 -5.96
N PRO A 47 -5.04 1.83 -5.73
CA PRO A 47 -5.68 1.53 -4.45
C PRO A 47 -4.69 1.62 -3.30
N CYS A 48 -5.05 2.36 -2.24
CA CYS A 48 -4.17 2.60 -1.11
C CYS A 48 -4.92 2.54 0.21
N ILE A 49 -4.33 1.84 1.18
CA ILE A 49 -4.79 1.78 2.57
C ILE A 49 -3.63 2.26 3.44
N VAL A 50 -3.92 3.22 4.31
CA VAL A 50 -2.95 3.83 5.21
C VAL A 50 -3.39 3.65 6.66
N GLY A 51 -2.46 3.70 7.59
CA GLY A 51 -2.79 3.63 9.02
C GLY A 51 -3.17 2.23 9.51
N THR A 52 -2.70 1.16 8.85
CA THR A 52 -3.03 -0.22 9.24
C THR A 52 -2.35 -0.67 10.54
N LYS A 53 -1.32 0.04 11.01
CA LYS A 53 -0.53 -0.20 12.23
C LYS A 53 0.23 -1.54 12.34
N ILE A 54 -0.24 -2.59 11.67
CA ILE A 54 0.27 -3.96 11.80
C ILE A 54 0.48 -4.68 10.46
N ALA A 55 0.20 -4.06 9.30
CA ALA A 55 0.25 -4.75 8.03
C ALA A 55 1.65 -5.27 7.69
N THR A 56 2.72 -4.53 7.98
CA THR A 56 4.10 -5.03 7.77
C THR A 56 4.48 -6.22 8.65
N LYS A 57 3.79 -6.41 9.78
CA LYS A 57 4.03 -7.52 10.72
C LYS A 57 3.21 -8.75 10.35
N VAL A 58 2.02 -8.53 9.79
CA VAL A 58 1.06 -9.57 9.43
C VAL A 58 1.34 -10.12 8.03
N LEU A 59 1.56 -9.25 7.06
CA LEU A 59 1.81 -9.61 5.67
C LEU A 59 3.28 -9.94 5.48
N LYS A 60 3.54 -11.05 4.79
CA LYS A 60 4.89 -11.49 4.43
C LYS A 60 5.08 -11.47 2.92
N ASP A 61 6.34 -11.43 2.53
CA ASP A 61 6.70 -11.55 1.13
C ASP A 61 6.12 -12.85 0.55
N ARG A 62 5.53 -12.73 -0.65
CA ARG A 62 4.84 -13.79 -1.39
C ARG A 62 3.44 -14.16 -0.89
N ASP A 63 2.91 -13.50 0.13
CA ASP A 63 1.49 -13.64 0.47
C ASP A 63 0.63 -13.12 -0.68
N MET A 64 -0.44 -13.86 -0.99
CA MET A 64 -1.47 -13.38 -1.90
C MET A 64 -2.45 -12.56 -1.08
N VAL A 65 -2.69 -11.32 -1.51
CA VAL A 65 -3.47 -10.36 -0.72
C VAL A 65 -4.55 -9.72 -1.59
N GLU A 66 -5.78 -9.74 -1.09
CA GLU A 66 -6.89 -8.95 -1.60
C GLU A 66 -6.96 -7.62 -0.84
N VAL A 67 -7.08 -6.53 -1.60
CA VAL A 67 -7.12 -5.16 -1.06
C VAL A 67 -8.38 -4.48 -1.56
N ASP A 68 -9.28 -4.15 -0.64
CA ASP A 68 -10.45 -3.31 -0.89
C ASP A 68 -10.22 -1.94 -0.25
N ALA A 69 -9.78 -0.98 -1.06
CA ALA A 69 -9.50 0.38 -0.61
C ALA A 69 -10.76 1.22 -0.30
N TYR A 70 -11.95 0.80 -0.76
CA TYR A 70 -13.21 1.49 -0.44
C TYR A 70 -13.71 1.10 0.95
N LYS A 71 -13.60 -0.19 1.30
CA LYS A 71 -13.98 -0.69 2.63
C LYS A 71 -12.84 -0.65 3.63
N GLY A 72 -11.61 -0.41 3.19
CA GLY A 72 -10.41 -0.43 4.03
C GLY A 72 -10.04 -1.84 4.50
N ILE A 73 -10.32 -2.87 3.70
CA ILE A 73 -10.12 -4.27 4.07
C ILE A 73 -8.88 -4.81 3.35
N VAL A 74 -8.03 -5.52 4.10
CA VAL A 74 -6.91 -6.31 3.59
C VAL A 74 -7.09 -7.75 4.04
N ARG A 75 -7.08 -8.71 3.12
CA ARG A 75 -7.20 -10.15 3.41
C ARG A 75 -6.13 -10.94 2.70
N ILE A 76 -5.54 -11.90 3.41
CA ILE A 76 -4.68 -12.92 2.82
C ILE A 76 -5.58 -13.99 2.18
N VAL A 77 -5.24 -14.43 0.97
CA VAL A 77 -5.95 -15.44 0.18
C VAL A 77 -5.07 -16.63 -0.18
#